data_AF-A0A2Z5EM04-F1
#
_entry.id   AF-A0A2Z5EM04-F1
#
_cell.length_a   1.000
_cell.length_b   1.000
_cell.length_c   1.000
_cell.angle_alpha   90.00
_cell.angle_beta   90.00
_cell.angle_gamma   90.00
#
_symmetry.space_group_name_H-M   'P 1'
#
loop_
_entity.id
_entity.type
_entity.pdbx_description
1 polymer ?
#
loop_
_entity_poly.entity_id
_entity_poly.type
_entity_poly.pdbx_seq_one_letter_code
_entity_poly.pdbx_strand_id
1 'polypeptide(L)' 'MDFIVTDKINTAILAVLQRAPEWVRRDLDSKDPNTRARAEDTLAAQIASALRDLSPTEP' A
#
# COMPACT_ATOMS: atom_id res chain seq x y z
N MET A 1 -13.08 1.70 20.39
CA MET A 1 -13.07 0.71 19.29
C MET A 1 -12.16 1.20 18.15
N ASP A 2 -12.06 2.52 17.97
CA ASP A 2 -11.31 3.20 16.91
C ASP A 2 -9.78 3.00 16.97
N PHE A 3 -9.19 2.95 18.17
CA PHE A 3 -7.73 2.78 18.32
C PHE A 3 -7.22 1.44 17.78
N ILE A 4 -8.00 0.37 17.96
CA ILE A 4 -7.65 -0.98 17.48
C ILE A 4 -7.77 -1.09 15.96
N VAL A 5 -8.75 -0.41 15.36
CA VAL A 5 -8.92 -0.39 13.89
C VAL A 5 -7.78 0.38 13.23
N THR A 6 -7.40 1.53 13.79
CA THR A 6 -6.27 2.33 13.31
C THR A 6 -4.95 1.56 13.39
N ASP A 7 -4.70 0.83 14.48
CA ASP A 7 -3.49 0.01 14.66
C ASP A 7 -3.38 -1.11 13.61
N LYS A 8 -4.50 -1.80 13.33
CA LYS A 8 -4.57 -2.82 12.28
C LYS A 8 -4.30 -2.26 10.88
N ILE A 9 -4.89 -1.11 10.56
CA ILE A 9 -4.66 -0.41 9.28
C ILE A 9 -3.18 -0.03 9.13
N ASN A 10 -2.60 0.58 10.15
CA ASN A 10 -1.19 0.96 10.15
C ASN A 10 -0.28 -0.26 9.96
N THR A 11 -0.58 -1.36 10.66
CA THR A 11 0.16 -2.62 10.53
C THR A 11 0.13 -3.16 9.11
N ALA A 12 -1.04 -3.16 8.46
CA ALA A 12 -1.17 -3.61 7.07
C ALA A 12 -0.41 -2.71 6.08
N ILE A 13 -0.49 -1.39 6.24
CA ILE A 13 0.26 -0.44 5.39
C ILE A 13 1.76 -0.68 5.56
N LEU A 14 2.26 -0.79 6.79
CA LEU A 14 3.67 -1.07 7.05
C LEU A 14 4.12 -2.39 6.43
N ALA A 15 3.30 -3.44 6.51
CA ALA A 15 3.60 -4.73 5.88
C ALA A 15 3.73 -4.62 4.36
N VAL A 16 2.85 -3.85 3.70
CA VAL A 16 2.95 -3.56 2.27
C VAL A 16 4.22 -2.78 1.94
N LEU A 17 4.55 -1.74 2.71
CA LEU A 17 5.76 -0.94 2.51
C LEU A 17 7.05 -1.76 2.66
N GLN A 18 7.09 -2.70 3.61
CA GLN A 18 8.22 -3.63 3.79
C GLN A 18 8.37 -4.58 2.58
N ARG A 19 7.25 -5.03 2.02
CA ARG A 19 7.22 -6.00 0.90
C ARG A 19 7.21 -5.35 -0.48
N ALA A 20 7.17 -4.02 -0.55
CA ALA A 20 7.15 -3.30 -1.82
C ALA A 20 8.32 -3.76 -2.72
N PRO A 21 8.08 -4.02 -4.02
CA PRO A 21 9.15 -4.38 -4.94
C PRO A 21 10.22 -3.30 -5.04
N GLU A 22 11.49 -3.69 -5.26
CA GLU A 22 12.58 -2.73 -5.42
C GLU A 22 12.37 -1.74 -6.57
N TRP A 23 11.76 -2.19 -7.67
CA TRP A 23 11.44 -1.30 -8.79
C TRP A 23 10.41 -0.23 -8.41
N VAL A 24 9.45 -0.53 -7.53
CA VAL A 24 8.48 0.48 -7.04
C VAL A 24 9.21 1.53 -6.23
N ARG A 25 10.12 1.12 -5.34
CA ARG A 25 10.92 2.07 -4.55
C ARG A 25 11.77 2.98 -5.43
N ARG A 26 12.40 2.42 -6.47
CA ARG A 26 13.20 3.18 -7.44
C ARG A 26 12.33 4.18 -8.21
N ASP A 27 11.19 3.73 -8.72
CA ASP A 27 10.32 4.56 -9.56
C ASP A 27 9.64 5.67 -8.73
N LEU A 28 9.38 5.45 -7.44
CA LEU A 28 8.90 6.49 -6.52
C LEU A 28 9.89 7.65 -6.34
N ASP A 29 11.20 7.38 -6.40
CA ASP A 29 12.24 8.40 -6.32
C ASP A 29 12.45 9.16 -7.65
N SER A 30 11.81 8.70 -8.73
CA SER A 30 11.98 9.27 -10.06
C SER A 30 11.48 10.73 -10.15
N LYS A 31 12.26 11.55 -10.87
CA LYS A 31 11.87 12.92 -11.24
C LYS A 31 10.88 12.95 -12.39
N ASP A 32 10.78 11.87 -13.17
CA ASP A 32 9.77 11.72 -14.21
C ASP A 32 8.40 11.46 -13.56
N PRO A 33 7.41 12.35 -13.77
CA PRO A 33 6.09 12.22 -13.14
C PRO A 33 5.31 10.99 -13.60
N ASN A 34 5.47 10.54 -14.85
CA ASN A 34 4.79 9.35 -15.36
C ASN A 34 5.36 8.09 -14.73
N THR A 35 6.69 8.05 -14.57
CA THR A 35 7.38 6.93 -13.90
C THR A 35 6.95 6.84 -12.43
N ARG A 36 6.92 7.98 -11.73
CA ARG A 36 6.47 8.02 -10.33
C ARG A 36 4.99 7.62 -10.19
N ALA A 37 4.11 8.13 -11.05
CA ALA A 37 2.69 7.81 -11.02
C ALA A 37 2.43 6.30 -11.14
N ARG A 38 3.13 5.60 -12.04
CA ARG A 38 3.04 4.14 -12.15
C ARG A 38 3.37 3.41 -10.84
N ALA A 39 4.39 3.89 -10.14
CA ALA A 39 4.81 3.31 -8.87
C ALA A 39 3.77 3.58 -7.77
N GLU A 40 3.22 4.80 -7.74
CA GLU A 40 2.13 5.19 -6.83
C GLU A 40 0.87 4.34 -7.07
N ASP A 41 0.43 4.17 -8.31
CA ASP A 41 -0.71 3.30 -8.68
C ASP A 41 -0.52 1.86 -8.20
N THR A 42 0.69 1.33 -8.41
CA THR A 42 1.00 -0.04 -8.01
C THR A 42 1.05 -0.20 -6.49
N LEU A 43 1.57 0.80 -5.78
CA LEU A 43 1.60 0.81 -4.32
C LEU A 43 0.18 0.95 -3.75
N ALA A 44 -0.63 1.84 -4.32
CA ALA A 44 -2.02 2.03 -3.94
C ALA A 44 -2.84 0.75 -4.11
N ALA A 45 -2.65 0.02 -5.22
CA ALA A 45 -3.31 -1.27 -5.44
C ALA A 45 -2.93 -2.32 -4.38
N GLN A 46 -1.66 -2.39 -3.98
CA GLN A 46 -1.20 -3.31 -2.94
C GLN A 46 -1.78 -2.96 -1.56
N ILE A 47 -1.81 -1.67 -1.22
CA ILE A 47 -2.43 -1.18 0.02
C ILE A 47 -3.92 -1.50 0.01
N ALA A 48 -4.64 -1.20 -1.07
CA ALA A 48 -6.07 -1.47 -1.19
C ALA A 48 -6.38 -2.97 -1.07
N SER A 49 -5.54 -3.85 -1.63
CA SER A 49 -5.66 -5.29 -1.44
C SER A 49 -5.51 -5.69 0.03
N ALA A 50 -4.45 -5.22 0.69
CA ALA A 50 -4.20 -5.55 2.10
C ALA A 50 -5.30 -5.02 3.03
N LEU A 51 -5.85 -3.83 2.74
CA LEU A 51 -6.96 -3.26 3.51
C LEU A 51 -8.27 -4.04 3.29
N ARG A 52 -8.51 -4.58 2.09
CA ARG A 52 -9.66 -5.46 1.84
C ARG A 52 -9.56 -6.75 2.64
N ASP A 53 -8.36 -7.29 2.83
CA ASP A 53 -8.17 -8.49 3.65
C ASP A 53 -8.43 -8.23 5.15
N LEU A 54 -8.28 -6.99 5.62
CA LEU A 54 -8.64 -6.59 7.00
C LEU A 54 -10.15 -6.45 7.22
N SER A 55 -10.88 -6.09 6.16
CA SER A 55 -12.33 -5.92 6.15
C SER A 55 -12.91 -7.00 5.25
N PRO A 56 -13.06 -8.25 5.73
CA PRO A 56 -13.63 -9.32 4.94
C PRO A 56 -14.99 -8.84 4.44
N THR A 57 -15.07 -8.57 3.15
CA THR A 57 -16.34 -8.27 2.50
C THR A 57 -17.07 -9.61 2.47
N GLU A 58 -18.23 -9.69 3.12
CA GLU A 58 -19.10 -10.87 3.01
C GLU A 58 -19.32 -11.22 1.53
N PRO A 59 -19.33 -12.52 1.18
CA PRO A 59 -19.40 -13.00 -0.21
C PRO A 59 -20.68 -12.58 -0.95
#